data_AF-A0A7G7GEW9-F1
#
_entry.id   AF-A0A7G7GEW9-F1
#
_cell.length_a   1.000
_cell.length_b   1.000
_cell.length_c   1.000
_cell.angle_alpha   90.00
_cell.angle_beta   90.00
_cell.angle_gamma   90.00
#
_symmetry.space_group_name_H-M   'P 1'
#
loop_
_entity.id
_entity.type
_entity.pdbx_description
1 polymer ?
#
loop_
_entity_poly.entity_id
_entity_poly.type
_entity_poly.pdbx_seq_one_letter_code
_entity_poly.pdbx_strand_id
1 'polypeptide(L)' 'MGLGLIDWIFDNLDVQKLDKKQVVDYLAYLKEISGQETSLKKSMKYYAYKVALENRLVYLDQEAINTWHSPKRI' A
#
# COMPACT_ATOMS: atom_id res chain seq x y z
N MET A 1 -21.58 2.58 -10.81
CA MET A 1 -21.33 3.69 -9.86
C MET A 1 -20.48 3.20 -8.68
N GLY A 2 -19.21 2.85 -8.89
CA GLY A 2 -18.29 2.38 -7.83
C GLY A 2 -16.92 3.08 -7.82
N LEU A 3 -16.73 4.07 -8.69
CA LEU A 3 -15.41 4.63 -9.04
C LEU A 3 -14.92 5.74 -8.11
N GLY A 4 -15.79 6.33 -7.28
CA GLY A 4 -15.40 7.35 -6.29
C GLY A 4 -14.94 6.77 -4.96
N LEU A 5 -15.30 5.51 -4.67
CA LEU A 5 -14.96 4.86 -3.41
C LEU A 5 -13.46 4.57 -3.32
N ILE A 6 -12.82 4.21 -4.44
CA ILE A 6 -11.38 3.92 -4.48
C ILE A 6 -10.57 5.18 -4.21
N ASP A 7 -10.81 6.25 -4.97
CA ASP A 7 -10.16 7.54 -4.73
C ASP A 7 -10.39 8.00 -3.28
N TRP A 8 -11.62 7.85 -2.75
CA TRP A 8 -11.92 8.20 -1.36
C TRP A 8 -11.18 7.32 -0.34
N ILE A 9 -11.12 6.00 -0.53
CA ILE A 9 -10.38 5.09 0.36
C ILE A 9 -8.93 5.52 0.40
N PHE A 10 -8.28 5.66 -0.77
CA PHE A 10 -6.86 5.96 -0.84
C PHE A 10 -6.50 7.39 -0.41
N ASP A 11 -7.39 8.36 -0.62
CA ASP A 11 -7.19 9.73 -0.13
C ASP A 11 -7.34 9.82 1.41
N ASN A 12 -8.03 8.87 2.04
CA ASN A 12 -8.17 8.78 3.51
C ASN A 12 -7.31 7.67 4.13
N LEU A 13 -6.56 6.92 3.32
CA LEU A 13 -5.75 5.80 3.78
C LEU A 13 -4.43 6.33 4.34
N ASP A 14 -4.24 6.18 5.64
CA ASP A 14 -2.95 6.42 6.26
C ASP A 14 -2.03 5.20 6.02
N VAL A 15 -1.35 5.21 4.88
CA VAL A 15 -0.46 4.13 4.42
C VAL A 15 0.59 3.76 5.49
N GLN A 16 1.02 4.71 6.32
CA GLN A 16 2.03 4.47 7.35
C GLN A 16 1.52 3.64 8.52
N LYS A 17 0.21 3.58 8.75
CA LYS A 17 -0.40 2.79 9.84
C LYS A 17 -0.77 1.38 9.44
N LEU A 18 -0.62 1.04 8.16
CA LEU A 18 -1.00 -0.28 7.66
C LEU A 18 -0.02 -1.35 8.13
N ASP A 19 -0.58 -2.50 8.46
CA ASP A 19 0.17 -3.73 8.72
C ASP A 19 0.42 -4.50 7.42
N LYS A 20 1.32 -5.50 7.47
CA LYS A 20 1.75 -6.24 6.28
C LYS A 20 0.57 -6.90 5.56
N LYS A 21 -0.41 -7.43 6.30
CA LYS A 21 -1.58 -8.07 5.71
C LYS A 21 -2.44 -7.05 4.98
N GLN A 22 -2.76 -5.92 5.63
CA GLN A 22 -3.51 -4.83 4.99
C GLN A 22 -2.82 -4.32 3.72
N VAL A 23 -1.50 -4.10 3.75
CA VAL A 23 -0.75 -3.64 2.57
C VAL A 23 -0.90 -4.61 1.39
N VAL A 24 -0.78 -5.92 1.65
CA VAL A 24 -0.94 -6.95 0.61
C VAL A 24 -2.37 -7.00 0.08
N ASP A 25 -3.37 -6.92 0.96
CA ASP A 25 -4.78 -6.92 0.59
C ASP A 25 -5.11 -5.69 -0.29
N TYR A 26 -4.61 -4.50 0.08
CA TYR A 26 -4.78 -3.30 -0.73
C TYR A 26 -4.05 -3.38 -2.08
N LEU A 27 -2.86 -3.98 -2.14
CA LEU A 27 -2.14 -4.21 -3.39
C LEU A 27 -2.89 -5.17 -4.33
N ALA A 28 -3.48 -6.23 -3.78
CA ALA A 28 -4.31 -7.16 -4.55
C ALA A 28 -5.53 -6.46 -5.12
N TYR A 29 -6.23 -5.68 -4.30
CA TYR A 29 -7.37 -4.88 -4.73
C TYR A 29 -6.99 -3.86 -5.82
N LEU A 30 -5.84 -3.18 -5.65
CA LEU A 30 -5.29 -2.23 -6.65
C LEU A 30 -5.01 -2.90 -7.99
N LYS A 31 -4.52 -4.15 -7.97
CA LYS A 31 -4.24 -4.93 -9.17
C LYS A 31 -5.53 -5.25 -9.94
N GLU A 32 -6.58 -5.64 -9.25
CA GLU A 32 -7.89 -5.94 -9.87
C GLU A 32 -8.50 -4.71 -10.56
N ILE A 33 -8.48 -3.56 -9.89
CA ILE A 33 -9.06 -2.33 -10.43
C ILE A 33 -8.21 -1.71 -11.55
N SER A 34 -6.88 -1.84 -11.47
CA SER A 34 -5.97 -1.26 -12.46
C SER A 34 -6.10 -1.94 -13.83
N GLY A 35 -6.48 -3.22 -13.87
CA GLY A 35 -6.74 -3.94 -15.12
C GLY A 35 -8.04 -3.53 -15.82
N GLN A 36 -8.94 -2.84 -15.13
CA GLN A 36 -10.23 -2.38 -15.64
C GLN A 36 -10.27 -0.87 -15.93
N GLU A 37 -9.23 -0.13 -15.52
CA GLU A 37 -9.17 1.33 -15.64
C GLU A 37 -8.57 1.76 -16.99
N THR A 38 -9.37 2.44 -17.80
CA THR A 38 -8.99 2.90 -19.14
C THR A 38 -8.53 4.36 -19.14
N SER A 39 -8.77 5.12 -18.07
CA SER A 39 -8.34 6.51 -17.95
C SER A 39 -6.88 6.61 -17.52
N LEU A 40 -6.02 7.12 -18.42
CA LEU A 40 -4.59 7.34 -18.13
C LEU A 40 -4.35 8.10 -16.82
N LYS A 41 -5.15 9.15 -16.55
CA LYS A 41 -5.04 9.96 -15.33
C LYS A 41 -5.26 9.13 -14.07
N LYS A 42 -6.22 8.21 -14.11
CA LYS A 42 -6.53 7.32 -12.98
C LYS A 42 -5.52 6.18 -12.87
N SER A 43 -5.08 5.63 -13.99
CA SER A 43 -3.98 4.66 -14.01
C SER A 43 -2.75 5.23 -13.31
N MET A 44 -2.36 6.48 -13.62
CA MET A 44 -1.24 7.14 -12.94
C MET A 44 -1.45 7.29 -11.42
N LYS A 45 -2.66 7.68 -10.99
CA LYS A 45 -3.00 7.73 -9.56
C LYS A 45 -2.88 6.36 -8.88
N TYR A 46 -3.43 5.32 -9.50
CA TYR A 46 -3.37 3.96 -8.98
C TYR A 46 -1.92 3.45 -8.89
N TYR A 47 -1.08 3.79 -9.88
CA TYR A 47 0.36 3.53 -9.79
C TYR A 47 1.02 4.25 -8.61
N ALA A 48 0.66 5.51 -8.34
CA ALA A 48 1.18 6.24 -7.19
C ALA A 48 0.78 5.57 -5.86
N TYR A 49 -0.48 5.15 -5.73
CA TYR A 49 -0.94 4.40 -4.55
C TYR A 49 -0.22 3.06 -4.39
N LYS A 50 0.01 2.33 -5.50
CA LYS A 50 0.77 1.08 -5.51
C LYS A 50 2.19 1.29 -4.98
N VAL A 51 2.90 2.31 -5.48
CA VAL A 51 4.27 2.62 -5.04
C VAL A 51 4.30 2.96 -3.54
N ALA A 52 3.32 3.72 -3.04
CA ALA A 52 3.23 4.04 -1.62
C ALA A 52 3.06 2.79 -0.74
N LEU A 53 2.22 1.84 -1.16
CA LEU A 53 2.01 0.57 -0.47
C LEU A 53 3.26 -0.33 -0.53
N GLU A 54 3.91 -0.45 -1.68
CA GLU A 54 5.14 -1.23 -1.84
C GLU A 54 6.28 -0.66 -0.96
N ASN A 55 6.41 0.66 -0.87
CA ASN A 55 7.37 1.30 0.03
C ASN A 55 7.07 1.00 1.50
N ARG A 56 5.79 0.99 1.90
CA ARG A 56 5.41 0.58 3.26
C ARG A 56 5.76 -0.87 3.55
N LEU A 57 5.57 -1.77 2.57
CA LEU A 57 5.94 -3.17 2.70
C LEU A 57 7.45 -3.33 2.96
N VAL A 58 8.27 -2.61 2.19
CA VAL A 58 9.73 -2.59 2.39
C VAL A 58 10.09 -2.08 3.78
N TYR A 59 9.42 -1.01 4.26
CA TYR A 59 9.67 -0.48 5.60
C TYR A 59 9.29 -1.48 6.69
N LEU A 60 8.13 -2.14 6.57
CA LEU A 60 7.70 -3.19 7.51
C LEU A 60 8.69 -4.37 7.54
N ASP A 61 9.22 -4.78 6.38
CA ASP A 61 10.24 -5.82 6.32
C ASP A 61 11.56 -5.36 6.98
N GLN A 62 11.95 -4.10 6.82
CA GLN A 62 13.10 -3.53 7.53
C GLN A 62 12.87 -3.46 9.05
N GLU A 63 11.68 -3.06 9.51
CA GLU A 63 11.32 -3.08 10.94
C GLU A 63 11.38 -4.48 11.53
N ALA A 64 10.90 -5.48 10.78
CA ALA A 64 10.98 -6.89 11.19
C ALA A 64 12.43 -7.38 11.30
N ILE A 65 13.32 -6.93 10.42
CA ILE A 65 14.76 -7.27 10.49
C ILE A 65 15.45 -6.53 11.65
N ASN A 66 15.14 -5.25 11.86
CA ASN A 66 15.75 -4.43 12.90
C ASN A 66 15.34 -4.84 14.32
N THR A 67 14.10 -5.32 14.49
CA THR A 67 13.62 -5.87 15.77
C THR A 67 14.31 -7.18 16.15
N TRP A 68 14.79 -7.96 15.17
CA TRP A 68 15.62 -9.15 15.40
C TRP A 68 17.07 -8.84 15.81
N HIS A 69 17.60 -7.68 15.41
CA HIS A 69 18.99 -7.28 15.63
C HIS A 69 19.20 -6.37 16.86
N SER A 70 18.32 -6.40 17.85
CA SER A 70 18.61 -5.81 19.17
C SER A 70 19.27 -6.85 20.08
N PRO A 71 20.62 -6.93 20.15
CA PRO A 71 21.25 -7.63 21.26
C PRO A 71 20.84 -6.87 22.53
N LYS A 72 20.20 -7.57 23.46
CA LYS A 72 20.06 -7.11 24.85
C LYS A 72 21.43 -6.60 25.30
N ARG A 73 21.58 -5.28 25.44
CA ARG A 73 22.68 -4.72 26.22
C ARG A 73 22.35 -5.04 27.68
N ILE A 74 22.96 -6.15 28.14
CA ILE A 74 23.09 -6.49 29.56
C ILE A 74 24.22 -5.63 30.12
#